data_AF-A0A7S1A4Q0-F1
#
_entry.id   AF-A0A7S1A4Q0-F1
#
_cell.length_a   1.000
_cell.length_b   1.000
_cell.length_c   1.000
_cell.angle_alpha   90.00
_cell.angle_beta   90.00
_cell.angle_gamma   90.00
#
_symmetry.space_group_name_H-M   'P 1'
#
loop_
_entity.id
_entity.type
_entity.pdbx_description
1 polymer ?
#
loop_
_entity_poly.entity_id
_entity_poly.type
_entity_poly.pdbx_seq_one_letter_code
_entity_poly.pdbx_strand_id
1 'polypeptide(L)'
;FVSGHGIVVLWCVRGRRAPGAVMPLYEEKLINPLAVRFSQDRIWPDFQDGHRIEDSLVEITSVPYQGVYDVVLRPPFPPMEIIRLKQERREGDGERMRDEKGHRLWGEESWFTFDNRRLYCLQRAALKLWPVVVAVVVKVLFDFPAVRCARHKFRTTSDGRSVKISLPDGNPGCLWNWLEAAQLIPTMPDGITSVMEAVRTDVIKTGKEQLVELPSAALLCPGTRERTVAERFNLGSSRTPDHSDAGKAAGQQLLNLLTGAEVAPVAKTSAPGVQADAWQSHEDQWYPQGAWQWNSERNPRDRRKGEGKGVQGKSKGRGKGKSSKGESKEPREWPEPEGPEEHGGGDERGANGRPRRRRKPKGRGGEISASVTEQ
;
A
#
# COMPACT_ATOMS: atom_id res chain seq x y z
N PHE A 1 -50.88 -27.34 -17.13
CA PHE A 1 -49.57 -26.68 -17.25
C PHE A 1 -49.48 -25.60 -16.17
N VAL A 2 -48.99 -25.96 -14.99
CA VAL A 2 -48.76 -25.02 -13.89
C VAL A 2 -47.27 -25.03 -13.57
N SER A 3 -46.64 -23.87 -13.79
CA SER A 3 -45.22 -23.64 -13.58
C SER A 3 -44.96 -23.42 -12.10
N GLY A 4 -44.30 -24.39 -11.45
CA GLY A 4 -43.83 -24.28 -10.07
C GLY A 4 -42.41 -23.73 -10.04
N HIS A 5 -42.26 -22.47 -9.67
CA HIS A 5 -40.96 -21.89 -9.32
C HIS A 5 -40.59 -22.34 -7.90
N GLY A 6 -39.69 -23.31 -7.80
CA GLY A 6 -39.08 -23.71 -6.54
C GLY A 6 -38.01 -22.71 -6.11
N ILE A 7 -38.31 -21.94 -5.06
CA ILE A 7 -37.30 -21.13 -4.35
C ILE A 7 -36.42 -22.11 -3.55
N VAL A 8 -35.20 -22.34 -4.02
CA VAL A 8 -34.18 -23.07 -3.26
C VAL A 8 -33.55 -22.11 -2.26
N VAL A 9 -34.09 -22.09 -1.04
CA VAL A 9 -33.45 -21.42 0.10
C VAL A 9 -32.25 -22.26 0.51
N LEU A 10 -31.07 -21.91 0.01
CA LEU A 10 -29.81 -22.52 0.44
C LEU A 10 -29.50 -22.04 1.87
N TRP A 11 -29.92 -22.82 2.86
CA TRP A 11 -29.51 -22.62 4.24
C TRP A 11 -27.99 -22.80 4.33
N CYS A 12 -27.28 -21.71 4.61
CA CYS A 12 -25.88 -21.76 5.00
C CYS A 12 -25.81 -22.51 6.35
N VAL A 13 -25.57 -23.81 6.28
CA VAL A 13 -25.32 -24.65 7.44
C VAL A 13 -24.05 -24.13 8.10
N ARG A 14 -24.22 -23.33 9.16
CA ARG A 14 -23.17 -23.04 10.15
C ARG A 14 -22.77 -24.37 10.78
N GLY A 15 -21.87 -25.09 10.11
CA GLY A 15 -21.29 -26.32 10.61
C GLY A 15 -20.65 -26.05 11.97
N ARG A 16 -21.11 -26.76 13.00
CA ARG A 16 -20.41 -26.83 14.29
C ARG A 16 -19.02 -27.36 14.00
N ARG A 17 -18.01 -26.48 14.03
CA ARG A 17 -16.62 -26.89 13.87
C ARG A 17 -16.27 -27.88 14.98
N ALA A 18 -15.61 -28.97 14.60
CA ALA A 18 -15.08 -29.93 15.56
C ALA A 18 -14.18 -29.18 16.58
N PRO A 19 -14.37 -29.41 17.89
CA PRO A 19 -13.50 -28.84 18.90
C PRO A 19 -12.07 -29.38 18.67
N GLY A 20 -11.16 -28.50 18.26
CA GLY A 20 -9.76 -28.84 17.99
C GLY A 20 -9.23 -28.44 16.61
N ALA A 21 -10.08 -27.99 15.69
CA ALA A 21 -9.60 -27.43 14.42
C ALA A 21 -8.88 -26.09 14.67
N VAL A 22 -7.55 -26.12 14.67
CA VAL A 22 -6.71 -24.92 14.62
C VAL A 22 -7.13 -24.16 13.37
N MET A 23 -7.76 -23.00 13.53
CA MET A 23 -8.08 -22.18 12.37
C MET A 23 -6.77 -21.91 11.64
N PRO A 24 -6.70 -22.12 10.31
CA PRO A 24 -5.53 -21.69 9.56
C PRO A 24 -5.29 -20.21 9.84
N LEU A 25 -4.09 -19.69 9.69
CA LEU A 25 -3.81 -18.27 9.98
C LEU A 25 -4.15 -17.37 8.79
N TYR A 26 -4.12 -17.98 7.61
CA TYR A 26 -4.36 -17.36 6.31
C TYR A 26 -5.01 -18.38 5.36
N GLU A 27 -5.62 -17.87 4.30
CA GLU A 27 -6.17 -18.64 3.19
C GLU A 27 -5.60 -18.07 1.90
N GLU A 28 -5.25 -18.94 0.96
CA GLU A 28 -4.73 -18.51 -0.32
C GLU A 28 -5.90 -18.20 -1.27
N LYS A 29 -5.88 -17.00 -1.86
CA LYS A 29 -6.92 -16.52 -2.79
C LYS A 29 -6.28 -15.88 -4.00
N LEU A 30 -7.09 -15.64 -5.03
CA LEU A 30 -6.75 -14.84 -6.19
C LEU A 30 -7.36 -13.43 -6.08
N ILE A 31 -6.54 -12.41 -6.33
CA ILE A 31 -6.94 -11.01 -6.41
C ILE A 31 -6.16 -10.28 -7.50
N ASN A 32 -6.75 -9.26 -8.11
CA ASN A 32 -6.04 -8.34 -8.98
C ASN A 32 -5.04 -7.50 -8.17
N PRO A 33 -3.74 -7.49 -8.51
CA PRO A 33 -2.73 -6.73 -7.75
C PRO A 33 -2.97 -5.20 -7.78
N LEU A 34 -3.68 -4.67 -8.78
CA LEU A 34 -4.03 -3.24 -8.85
C LEU A 34 -5.15 -2.86 -7.86
N ALA A 35 -5.89 -3.84 -7.33
CA ALA A 35 -6.89 -3.64 -6.28
C ALA A 35 -6.29 -3.62 -4.86
N VAL A 36 -5.00 -3.95 -4.71
CA VAL A 36 -4.30 -3.98 -3.42
C VAL A 36 -3.53 -2.67 -3.22
N ARG A 37 -3.58 -2.14 -2.00
CA ARG A 37 -2.95 -0.88 -1.60
C ARG A 37 -1.65 -1.12 -0.83
N PHE A 38 -0.72 -0.17 -0.96
CA PHE A 38 0.52 -0.12 -0.18
C PHE A 38 0.23 0.21 1.28
N SER A 39 0.98 -0.37 2.20
CA SER A 39 0.88 -0.10 3.63
C SER A 39 1.79 1.02 4.13
N GLN A 40 2.78 1.42 3.33
CA GLN A 40 3.77 2.43 3.69
C GLN A 40 4.04 3.31 2.48
N ASP A 41 4.35 4.58 2.71
CA ASP A 41 4.64 5.55 1.64
C ASP A 41 6.00 5.35 0.98
N ARG A 42 6.83 4.45 1.50
CA ARG A 42 8.22 4.29 1.05
C ARG A 42 8.62 2.82 0.96
N ILE A 43 9.31 2.47 -0.12
CA ILE A 43 10.00 1.19 -0.28
C ILE A 43 11.48 1.39 -0.60
N TRP A 44 12.28 0.40 -0.23
CA TRP A 44 13.67 0.26 -0.65
C TRP A 44 13.74 -0.44 -2.00
N PRO A 45 14.77 -0.17 -2.83
CA PRO A 45 14.90 -0.76 -4.16
C PRO A 45 15.34 -2.23 -4.14
N ASP A 46 15.74 -2.73 -2.98
CA ASP A 46 16.23 -4.10 -2.79
C ASP A 46 15.31 -4.88 -1.82
N PHE A 47 15.20 -6.18 -2.05
CA PHE A 47 14.57 -7.13 -1.13
C PHE A 47 15.47 -7.42 0.08
N GLN A 48 14.91 -8.12 1.08
CA GLN A 48 15.65 -8.45 2.32
C GLN A 48 16.81 -9.42 2.10
N ASP A 49 16.75 -10.20 1.02
CA ASP A 49 17.78 -11.15 0.57
C ASP A 49 18.86 -10.49 -0.30
N GLY A 50 18.74 -9.19 -0.59
CA GLY A 50 19.68 -8.42 -1.40
C GLY A 50 19.39 -8.43 -2.91
N HIS A 51 18.35 -9.13 -3.38
CA HIS A 51 17.95 -9.04 -4.79
C HIS A 51 17.31 -7.69 -5.08
N ARG A 52 17.58 -7.12 -6.27
CA ARG A 52 16.95 -5.86 -6.68
C ARG A 52 15.52 -6.13 -7.13
N ILE A 53 14.62 -5.21 -6.82
CA ILE A 53 13.21 -5.27 -7.21
C ILE A 53 13.04 -5.35 -8.72
N GLU A 54 13.86 -4.61 -9.47
CA GLU A 54 13.82 -4.59 -10.94
C GLU A 54 14.29 -5.90 -11.55
N ASP A 55 15.25 -6.60 -10.91
CA ASP A 55 15.72 -7.91 -11.39
C ASP A 55 14.59 -8.96 -11.22
N SER A 56 13.97 -9.00 -10.03
CA SER A 56 12.84 -9.89 -9.77
C SER A 56 11.60 -9.59 -10.63
N LEU A 57 11.43 -8.35 -11.09
CA LEU A 57 10.35 -7.97 -12.00
C LEU A 57 10.48 -8.63 -13.38
N VAL A 58 11.70 -8.91 -13.84
CA VAL A 58 11.96 -9.61 -15.12
C VAL A 58 11.65 -11.10 -15.02
N GLU A 59 11.80 -11.67 -13.83
CA GLU A 59 11.53 -13.09 -13.56
C GLU A 59 10.04 -13.41 -13.39
N ILE A 60 9.16 -12.40 -13.27
CA ILE A 60 7.72 -12.63 -13.14
C ILE A 60 7.18 -13.18 -14.46
N THR A 61 6.61 -14.38 -14.39
CA THR A 61 5.94 -15.02 -15.52
C THR A 61 4.42 -14.94 -15.36
N SER A 62 3.67 -15.24 -16.43
CA SER A 62 2.21 -15.30 -16.41
C SER A 62 1.73 -16.61 -17.00
N VAL A 63 0.67 -17.19 -16.42
CA VAL A 63 0.00 -18.39 -16.94
C VAL A 63 -1.44 -18.06 -17.29
N PRO A 64 -1.97 -18.53 -18.44
CA PRO A 64 -3.38 -18.38 -18.77
C PRO A 64 -4.29 -18.97 -17.67
N TYR A 65 -5.43 -18.32 -17.44
CA TYR A 65 -6.42 -18.76 -16.47
C TYR A 65 -7.82 -18.80 -17.09
N GLN A 66 -8.60 -19.81 -16.71
CA GLN A 66 -9.98 -19.98 -17.17
C GLN A 66 -10.91 -19.60 -16.02
N GLY A 67 -11.26 -18.31 -15.91
CA GLY A 67 -12.12 -17.81 -14.86
C GLY A 67 -12.45 -16.34 -15.00
N VAL A 68 -12.55 -15.64 -13.87
CA VAL A 68 -12.82 -14.18 -13.83
C VAL A 68 -11.61 -13.35 -14.28
N TYR A 69 -10.42 -13.96 -14.28
CA TYR A 69 -9.18 -13.34 -14.74
C TYR A 69 -8.68 -14.09 -15.97
N ASP A 70 -8.00 -13.39 -16.88
CA ASP A 70 -7.43 -13.96 -18.09
C ASP A 70 -6.08 -14.65 -17.81
N VAL A 71 -5.31 -14.10 -16.87
CA VAL A 71 -3.96 -14.60 -16.53
C VAL A 71 -3.69 -14.52 -15.03
N VAL A 72 -2.85 -15.43 -14.54
CA VAL A 72 -2.31 -15.42 -13.17
C VAL A 72 -0.80 -15.20 -13.22
N LEU A 73 -0.34 -14.19 -12.48
CA LEU A 73 1.09 -13.89 -12.32
C LEU A 73 1.77 -14.90 -11.38
N ARG A 74 2.95 -15.36 -11.79
CA ARG A 74 3.83 -16.28 -11.05
C ARG A 74 5.15 -15.55 -10.75
N PRO A 75 5.24 -14.88 -9.58
CA PRO A 75 6.47 -14.21 -9.17
C PRO A 75 7.54 -15.21 -8.68
N PRO A 76 8.83 -14.84 -8.69
CA PRO A 76 9.93 -15.64 -8.13
C PRO A 76 9.97 -15.62 -6.59
N PHE A 77 9.07 -14.88 -5.95
CA PHE A 77 8.99 -14.72 -4.50
C PHE A 77 7.68 -15.32 -3.95
N PRO A 78 7.63 -15.65 -2.64
CA PRO A 78 6.42 -16.17 -2.00
C PRO A 78 5.21 -15.24 -2.13
N PRO A 79 3.97 -15.79 -2.07
CA PRO A 79 2.76 -15.00 -2.04
C PRO A 79 2.80 -13.87 -1.02
N MET A 80 2.40 -12.67 -1.44
CA MET A 80 2.29 -11.55 -0.51
C MET A 80 1.12 -11.77 0.45
N GLU A 81 1.28 -11.30 1.66
CA GLU A 81 0.24 -11.31 2.67
C GLU A 81 -0.60 -10.05 2.57
N ILE A 82 -1.91 -10.21 2.54
CA ILE A 82 -2.86 -9.10 2.50
C ILE A 82 -3.86 -9.18 3.65
N ILE A 83 -4.39 -8.03 4.03
CA ILE A 83 -5.43 -7.91 5.04
C ILE A 83 -6.43 -6.83 4.63
N ARG A 84 -7.71 -7.03 4.98
CA ARG A 84 -8.73 -6.01 4.84
C ARG A 84 -8.71 -5.11 6.08
N LEU A 85 -8.51 -3.81 5.91
CA LEU A 85 -8.51 -2.86 7.03
C LEU A 85 -9.02 -1.48 6.63
N LYS A 86 -9.55 -0.78 7.62
CA LYS A 86 -9.85 0.65 7.54
C LYS A 86 -8.67 1.44 8.11
N GLN A 87 -7.98 2.20 7.28
CA GLN A 87 -6.80 2.96 7.70
C GLN A 87 -7.21 4.33 8.27
N GLU A 88 -6.50 4.81 9.29
CA GLU A 88 -6.63 6.19 9.76
C GLU A 88 -6.00 7.13 8.73
N ARG A 89 -6.74 8.14 8.24
CA ARG A 89 -6.21 9.07 7.23
C ARG A 89 -5.13 9.94 7.86
N ARG A 90 -4.12 10.22 7.05
CA ARG A 90 -3.01 11.08 7.43
C ARG A 90 -2.83 12.17 6.39
N GLU A 91 -2.47 13.35 6.86
CA GLU A 91 -2.11 14.47 5.99
C GLU A 91 -0.69 14.29 5.44
N GLY A 92 -0.26 15.15 4.52
CA GLY A 92 1.04 15.03 3.83
C GLY A 92 2.26 15.05 4.76
N ASP A 93 2.13 15.67 5.92
CA ASP A 93 3.13 15.70 7.00
C ASP A 93 3.16 14.41 7.85
N GLY A 94 2.19 13.51 7.64
CA GLY A 94 2.02 12.28 8.38
C GLY A 94 1.16 12.42 9.64
N GLU A 95 0.64 13.61 9.96
CA GLU A 95 -0.23 13.84 11.10
C GLU A 95 -1.59 13.17 10.92
N ARG A 96 -2.20 12.76 12.03
CA ARG A 96 -3.50 12.09 12.01
C ARG A 96 -4.60 13.11 11.70
N MET A 97 -5.30 12.91 10.59
CA MET A 97 -6.42 13.76 10.22
C MET A 97 -7.56 13.63 11.24
N ARG A 98 -8.11 14.77 11.65
CA ARG A 98 -9.27 14.85 12.54
C ARG A 98 -10.37 15.68 11.88
N ASP A 99 -11.63 15.34 12.18
CA ASP A 99 -12.78 16.15 11.78
C ASP A 99 -12.83 17.47 12.59
N GLU A 100 -13.75 18.37 12.23
CA GLU A 100 -13.99 19.64 12.93
C GLU A 100 -14.30 19.47 14.43
N LYS A 101 -14.70 18.26 14.85
CA LYS A 101 -15.05 17.90 16.22
C LYS A 101 -13.89 17.20 16.96
N GLY A 102 -12.74 17.03 16.31
CA GLY A 102 -11.55 16.38 16.86
C GLY A 102 -11.56 14.85 16.82
N HIS A 103 -12.54 14.21 16.17
CA HIS A 103 -12.57 12.76 15.97
C HIS A 103 -11.64 12.34 14.83
N ARG A 104 -11.07 11.14 14.94
CA ARG A 104 -10.16 10.58 13.93
C ARG A 104 -10.91 10.28 12.63
N LEU A 105 -10.37 10.77 11.52
CA LEU A 105 -10.88 10.45 10.20
C LEU A 105 -10.31 9.10 9.73
N TRP A 106 -11.20 8.19 9.39
CA TRP A 106 -10.85 6.88 8.85
C TRP A 106 -11.12 6.87 7.35
N GLY A 107 -10.16 6.37 6.58
CA GLY A 107 -10.29 6.17 5.14
C GLY A 107 -11.25 5.04 4.80
N GLU A 108 -11.37 4.74 3.52
CA GLU A 108 -12.14 3.59 3.06
C GLU A 108 -11.49 2.28 3.52
N GLU A 109 -12.31 1.27 3.78
CA GLU A 109 -11.80 -0.06 4.01
C GLU A 109 -11.25 -0.62 2.69
N SER A 110 -10.05 -1.19 2.70
CA SER A 110 -9.38 -1.66 1.49
C SER A 110 -8.48 -2.86 1.78
N TRP A 111 -8.05 -3.55 0.73
CA TRP A 111 -7.02 -4.58 0.81
C TRP A 111 -5.66 -3.90 0.88
N PHE A 112 -4.88 -4.22 1.89
CA PHE A 112 -3.50 -3.73 2.01
C PHE A 112 -2.52 -4.88 2.13
N THR A 113 -1.32 -4.69 1.58
CA THR A 113 -0.22 -5.66 1.69
C THR A 113 0.71 -5.39 2.87
N PHE A 114 1.31 -6.44 3.42
CA PHE A 114 2.46 -6.30 4.33
C PHE A 114 3.80 -6.20 3.60
N ASP A 115 3.84 -6.45 2.28
CA ASP A 115 5.05 -6.54 1.46
C ASP A 115 4.99 -5.57 0.26
N ASN A 116 5.14 -4.28 0.53
CA ASN A 116 5.02 -3.22 -0.50
C ASN A 116 5.96 -3.41 -1.70
N ARG A 117 7.16 -3.98 -1.49
CA ARG A 117 8.11 -4.28 -2.57
C ARG A 117 7.57 -5.33 -3.54
N ARG A 118 6.95 -6.39 -3.02
CA ARG A 118 6.29 -7.44 -3.84
C ARG A 118 5.12 -6.87 -4.61
N LEU A 119 4.29 -6.07 -3.94
CA LEU A 119 3.16 -5.42 -4.59
C LEU A 119 3.60 -4.51 -5.73
N TYR A 120 4.65 -3.71 -5.55
CA TYR A 120 5.20 -2.87 -6.63
C TYR A 120 5.59 -3.72 -7.85
N CYS A 121 6.35 -4.81 -7.67
CA CYS A 121 6.69 -5.72 -8.77
C CYS A 121 5.44 -6.27 -9.47
N LEU A 122 4.44 -6.70 -8.69
CA LEU A 122 3.21 -7.30 -9.22
C LEU A 122 2.37 -6.28 -9.99
N GLN A 123 2.25 -5.04 -9.52
CA GLN A 123 1.56 -3.97 -10.24
C GLN A 123 2.30 -3.59 -11.51
N ARG A 124 3.63 -3.51 -11.49
CA ARG A 124 4.46 -3.27 -12.69
C ARG A 124 4.28 -4.40 -13.71
N ALA A 125 4.30 -5.65 -13.28
CA ALA A 125 4.08 -6.81 -14.15
C ALA A 125 2.65 -6.83 -14.73
N ALA A 126 1.64 -6.48 -13.93
CA ALA A 126 0.27 -6.32 -14.39
C ALA A 126 0.15 -5.27 -15.50
N LEU A 127 0.80 -4.12 -15.34
CA LEU A 127 0.78 -3.05 -16.34
C LEU A 127 1.55 -3.39 -17.62
N LYS A 128 2.56 -4.28 -17.56
CA LYS A 128 3.20 -4.81 -18.79
C LYS A 128 2.22 -5.64 -19.64
N LEU A 129 1.20 -6.21 -19.02
CA LEU A 129 0.15 -6.98 -19.69
C LEU A 129 -1.11 -6.15 -19.94
N TRP A 130 -1.10 -4.84 -19.71
CA TRP A 130 -2.28 -3.99 -19.87
C TRP A 130 -2.79 -3.99 -21.33
N PRO A 131 -4.10 -4.18 -21.61
CA PRO A 131 -5.24 -4.25 -20.70
C PRO A 131 -5.78 -5.69 -20.51
N VAL A 132 -4.94 -6.62 -20.09
CA VAL A 132 -5.34 -7.99 -19.71
C VAL A 132 -5.78 -8.00 -18.24
N VAL A 133 -6.84 -8.75 -17.91
CA VAL A 133 -7.32 -8.90 -16.54
C VAL A 133 -6.43 -9.90 -15.80
N VAL A 134 -5.55 -9.40 -14.94
CA VAL A 134 -4.56 -10.23 -14.24
C VAL A 134 -4.95 -10.50 -12.78
N ALA A 135 -4.54 -11.66 -12.27
CA ALA A 135 -4.59 -11.98 -10.84
C ALA A 135 -3.24 -12.45 -10.30
N VAL A 136 -3.10 -12.45 -8.99
CA VAL A 136 -1.98 -13.03 -8.26
C VAL A 136 -2.47 -13.82 -7.06
N VAL A 137 -1.72 -14.87 -6.69
CA VAL A 137 -1.95 -15.65 -5.47
C VAL A 137 -1.50 -14.84 -4.26
N VAL A 138 -2.40 -14.67 -3.29
CA VAL A 138 -2.16 -13.93 -2.04
C VAL A 138 -2.55 -14.74 -0.83
N LYS A 139 -1.88 -14.50 0.30
CA LYS A 139 -2.27 -15.04 1.61
C LYS A 139 -3.14 -14.03 2.33
N VAL A 140 -4.43 -14.32 2.43
CA VAL A 140 -5.39 -13.43 3.10
C VAL A 140 -5.37 -13.72 4.59
N LEU A 141 -4.86 -12.78 5.38
CA LEU A 141 -4.81 -12.89 6.84
C LEU A 141 -6.18 -12.55 7.43
N PHE A 142 -6.61 -13.33 8.42
CA PHE A 142 -7.92 -13.12 9.08
C PHE A 142 -7.85 -13.11 10.61
N ASP A 143 -6.67 -13.26 11.20
CA ASP A 143 -6.53 -13.24 12.65
C ASP A 143 -6.32 -11.84 13.23
N PHE A 144 -6.98 -11.60 14.36
CA PHE A 144 -7.08 -10.32 15.07
C PHE A 144 -5.73 -9.76 15.60
N PRO A 145 -4.73 -10.58 15.99
CA PRO A 145 -3.41 -10.06 16.35
C PRO A 145 -2.73 -9.36 15.18
N ALA A 146 -2.89 -9.88 13.95
CA ALA A 146 -2.36 -9.25 12.75
C ALA A 146 -2.98 -7.87 12.55
N VAL A 147 -4.29 -7.70 12.79
CA VAL A 147 -5.00 -6.40 12.70
C VAL A 147 -4.47 -5.37 13.70
N ARG A 148 -4.12 -5.79 14.93
CA ARG A 148 -3.58 -4.86 15.94
C ARG A 148 -2.17 -4.40 15.59
N CYS A 149 -1.28 -5.34 15.26
CA CYS A 149 0.09 -5.01 14.84
C CYS A 149 0.09 -4.23 13.52
N ALA A 150 -0.86 -4.54 12.64
CA ALA A 150 -1.10 -3.84 11.40
C ALA A 150 -1.27 -2.35 11.65
N ARG A 151 -2.24 -1.93 12.45
CA ARG A 151 -2.59 -0.50 12.66
C ARG A 151 -1.40 0.43 12.92
N HIS A 152 -0.31 -0.07 13.52
CA HIS A 152 0.90 0.72 13.75
C HIS A 152 1.84 0.82 12.54
N LYS A 153 1.79 -0.18 11.65
CA LYS A 153 2.58 -0.32 10.41
C LYS A 153 1.95 0.34 9.20
N PHE A 154 0.61 0.41 9.11
CA PHE A 154 -0.07 1.08 7.99
C PHE A 154 -0.02 2.59 8.19
N ARG A 155 0.95 3.22 7.54
CA ARG A 155 1.20 4.65 7.58
C ARG A 155 1.40 5.12 6.14
N THR A 156 0.29 5.50 5.52
CA THR A 156 0.33 6.11 4.20
C THR A 156 -0.38 7.45 4.20
N THR A 157 0.14 8.41 3.47
CA THR A 157 -0.50 9.71 3.21
C THR A 157 -1.41 9.66 1.98
N SER A 158 -1.15 8.73 1.04
CA SER A 158 -1.93 8.60 -0.20
C SER A 158 -3.03 7.52 -0.15
N ASP A 159 -3.54 7.20 1.04
CA ASP A 159 -4.45 6.05 1.28
C ASP A 159 -3.93 4.72 0.68
N GLY A 160 -2.61 4.56 0.53
CA GLY A 160 -1.94 3.39 -0.04
C GLY A 160 -2.01 3.28 -1.57
N ARG A 161 -2.46 4.32 -2.29
CA ARG A 161 -2.53 4.33 -3.76
C ARG A 161 -1.19 4.56 -4.46
N SER A 162 -0.21 5.11 -3.75
CA SER A 162 1.12 5.41 -4.29
C SER A 162 2.22 5.00 -3.32
N VAL A 163 3.45 4.88 -3.82
CA VAL A 163 4.63 4.58 -3.01
C VAL A 163 5.87 5.28 -3.56
N LYS A 164 6.69 5.86 -2.69
CA LYS A 164 7.99 6.46 -3.04
C LYS A 164 9.06 5.38 -3.04
N ILE A 165 9.76 5.22 -4.15
CA ILE A 165 10.89 4.30 -4.26
C ILE A 165 12.13 5.07 -3.80
N SER A 166 12.73 4.68 -2.68
CA SER A 166 13.95 5.36 -2.20
C SER A 166 15.13 5.02 -3.08
N LEU A 167 15.98 6.01 -3.31
CA LEU A 167 17.30 5.78 -3.87
C LEU A 167 18.23 5.21 -2.78
N PRO A 168 19.35 4.53 -3.15
CA PRO A 168 20.31 3.99 -2.19
C PRO A 168 20.94 5.04 -1.26
N ASP A 169 20.94 6.32 -1.67
CA ASP A 169 21.42 7.46 -0.89
C ASP A 169 20.40 7.97 0.15
N GLY A 170 19.19 7.37 0.19
CA GLY A 170 18.10 7.75 1.08
C GLY A 170 17.21 8.88 0.56
N ASN A 171 17.59 9.50 -0.56
CA ASN A 171 16.76 10.52 -1.20
C ASN A 171 15.47 9.89 -1.75
N PRO A 172 14.34 10.62 -1.68
CA PRO A 172 13.11 10.15 -2.30
C PRO A 172 13.36 10.02 -3.81
N GLY A 173 13.27 8.80 -4.34
CA GLY A 173 13.29 8.57 -5.77
C GLY A 173 11.90 8.81 -6.38
N CYS A 174 11.56 8.04 -7.41
CA CYS A 174 10.30 8.23 -8.12
C CYS A 174 9.08 7.85 -7.25
N LEU A 175 8.00 8.60 -7.44
CA LEU A 175 6.68 8.25 -6.94
C LEU A 175 6.04 7.26 -7.93
N TRP A 176 5.63 6.11 -7.43
CA TRP A 176 4.89 5.12 -8.18
C TRP A 176 3.40 5.21 -7.86
N ASN A 177 2.57 5.44 -8.88
CA ASN A 177 1.12 5.30 -8.83
C ASN A 177 0.69 4.51 -10.08
N TRP A 178 0.13 3.32 -9.88
CA TRP A 178 -0.20 2.45 -11.00
C TRP A 178 -1.28 3.05 -11.90
N LEU A 179 -2.20 3.84 -11.36
CA LEU A 179 -3.31 4.42 -12.13
C LEU A 179 -2.80 5.49 -13.09
N GLU A 180 -1.89 6.35 -12.63
CA GLU A 180 -1.18 7.31 -13.47
C GLU A 180 -0.34 6.60 -14.53
N ALA A 181 0.37 5.53 -14.13
CA ALA A 181 1.16 4.74 -15.07
C ALA A 181 0.29 4.07 -16.15
N ALA A 182 -0.90 3.58 -15.82
CA ALA A 182 -1.84 2.98 -16.76
C ALA A 182 -2.35 3.98 -17.80
N GLN A 183 -2.56 5.25 -17.41
CA GLN A 183 -3.01 6.32 -18.32
C GLN A 183 -1.98 6.64 -19.42
N LEU A 184 -0.71 6.33 -19.19
CA LEU A 184 0.37 6.54 -20.15
C LEU A 184 0.49 5.42 -21.18
N ILE A 185 -0.22 4.30 -21.02
CA ILE A 185 -0.15 3.14 -21.92
C ILE A 185 -1.19 3.31 -23.04
N PRO A 186 -0.77 3.47 -24.31
CA PRO A 186 -1.70 3.57 -25.43
C PRO A 186 -2.52 2.28 -25.53
N THR A 187 -3.81 2.35 -25.27
CA THR A 187 -4.72 1.19 -25.32
C THR A 187 -6.07 1.55 -25.92
N MET A 188 -6.70 0.58 -26.57
CA MET A 188 -8.05 0.72 -27.09
C MET A 188 -9.05 0.82 -25.92
N PRO A 189 -10.10 1.66 -26.01
CA PRO A 189 -11.03 1.92 -24.90
C PRO A 189 -11.74 0.68 -24.34
N ASP A 190 -12.04 -0.30 -25.20
CA ASP A 190 -12.85 -1.47 -24.83
C ASP A 190 -12.17 -2.36 -23.79
N GLY A 191 -10.86 -2.60 -23.95
CA GLY A 191 -10.08 -3.41 -23.00
C GLY A 191 -9.92 -2.73 -21.64
N ILE A 192 -9.78 -1.40 -21.63
CA ILE A 192 -9.60 -0.61 -20.40
C ILE A 192 -10.82 -0.75 -19.47
N THR A 193 -12.02 -0.72 -20.05
CA THR A 193 -13.26 -0.80 -19.27
C THR A 193 -13.38 -2.14 -18.53
N SER A 194 -13.05 -3.25 -19.20
CA SER A 194 -13.07 -4.59 -18.60
C SER A 194 -12.09 -4.72 -17.42
N VAL A 195 -10.83 -4.29 -17.61
CA VAL A 195 -9.82 -4.37 -16.54
C VAL A 195 -10.18 -3.47 -15.37
N MET A 196 -10.61 -2.23 -15.62
CA MET A 196 -11.00 -1.32 -14.56
C MET A 196 -12.20 -1.85 -13.77
N GLU A 197 -13.15 -2.52 -14.42
CA GLU A 197 -14.28 -3.13 -13.75
C GLU A 197 -13.87 -4.34 -12.91
N ALA A 198 -12.94 -5.16 -13.39
CA ALA A 198 -12.36 -6.24 -12.60
C ALA A 198 -11.62 -5.70 -11.36
N VAL A 199 -10.83 -4.62 -11.50
CA VAL A 199 -10.16 -3.96 -10.38
C VAL A 199 -11.18 -3.43 -9.37
N ARG A 200 -12.22 -2.71 -9.81
CA ARG A 200 -13.28 -2.21 -8.92
C ARG A 200 -13.98 -3.34 -8.19
N THR A 201 -14.31 -4.41 -8.89
CA THR A 201 -14.95 -5.60 -8.34
C THR A 201 -14.12 -6.17 -7.19
N ASP A 202 -12.79 -6.26 -7.33
CA ASP A 202 -11.91 -6.71 -6.25
C ASP A 202 -11.74 -5.71 -5.11
N VAL A 203 -11.74 -4.41 -5.41
CA VAL A 203 -11.67 -3.34 -4.39
C VAL A 203 -12.88 -3.39 -3.46
N ILE A 204 -14.09 -3.63 -3.97
CA ILE A 204 -15.32 -3.65 -3.16
C ILE A 204 -15.48 -4.93 -2.32
N LYS A 205 -14.73 -5.99 -2.60
CA LYS A 205 -14.80 -7.23 -1.82
C LYS A 205 -14.37 -6.99 -0.38
N THR A 206 -15.27 -7.22 0.56
CA THR A 206 -15.05 -6.96 1.99
C THR A 206 -14.51 -8.17 2.74
N GLY A 207 -14.85 -9.37 2.28
CA GLY A 207 -14.48 -10.63 2.92
C GLY A 207 -13.61 -11.51 2.03
N LYS A 208 -12.88 -12.43 2.66
CA LYS A 208 -12.02 -13.40 1.94
C LYS A 208 -12.85 -14.39 1.12
N GLU A 209 -14.06 -14.69 1.57
CA GLU A 209 -15.03 -15.57 0.92
C GLU A 209 -15.57 -15.00 -0.39
N GLN A 210 -15.38 -13.70 -0.63
CA GLN A 210 -15.75 -13.05 -1.89
C GLN A 210 -14.60 -13.06 -2.90
N LEU A 211 -13.37 -13.35 -2.45
CA LEU A 211 -12.22 -13.51 -3.34
C LEU A 211 -12.27 -14.88 -4.03
N VAL A 212 -11.70 -14.95 -5.22
CA VAL A 212 -11.71 -16.17 -6.02
C VAL A 212 -10.81 -17.21 -5.35
N GLU A 213 -11.33 -18.43 -5.17
CA GLU A 213 -10.57 -19.55 -4.63
C GLU A 213 -9.39 -19.89 -5.53
N LEU A 214 -8.29 -20.32 -4.92
CA LEU A 214 -7.12 -20.75 -5.67
C LEU A 214 -7.41 -22.09 -6.36
N PRO A 215 -7.44 -22.16 -7.70
CA PRO A 215 -7.58 -23.44 -8.39
C PRO A 215 -6.33 -24.29 -8.14
N SER A 216 -6.47 -25.62 -8.11
CA SER A 216 -5.33 -26.52 -7.87
C SER A 216 -4.17 -26.32 -8.85
N ALA A 217 -4.47 -25.92 -10.09
CA ALA A 217 -3.45 -25.61 -11.11
C ALA A 217 -2.64 -24.34 -10.79
N ALA A 218 -3.18 -23.41 -10.00
CA ALA A 218 -2.52 -22.17 -9.59
C ALA A 218 -1.71 -22.30 -8.28
N LEU A 219 -1.70 -23.48 -7.65
CA LEU A 219 -0.86 -23.73 -6.48
C LEU A 219 0.62 -23.48 -6.83
N LEU A 220 1.31 -22.73 -5.98
CA LEU A 220 2.75 -22.51 -6.11
C LEU A 220 3.49 -23.74 -5.59
N CYS A 221 4.62 -24.08 -6.21
CA CYS A 221 5.44 -25.20 -5.77
C CYS A 221 5.85 -24.99 -4.30
N PRO A 222 5.62 -25.96 -3.39
CA PRO A 222 5.88 -25.83 -1.95
C PRO A 222 7.34 -25.57 -1.49
N GLY A 223 8.27 -25.24 -2.39
CA GLY A 223 9.70 -25.11 -2.08
C GLY A 223 10.14 -23.77 -1.48
N THR A 224 9.40 -22.68 -1.70
CA THR A 224 9.82 -21.34 -1.26
C THR A 224 9.20 -21.00 0.10
N ARG A 225 9.56 -21.75 1.14
CA ARG A 225 9.02 -21.53 2.48
C ARG A 225 9.70 -20.36 3.16
N GLU A 226 9.20 -19.15 2.91
CA GLU A 226 9.48 -18.02 3.81
C GLU A 226 8.63 -18.08 5.07
N ARG A 227 9.21 -17.58 6.16
CA ARG A 227 8.46 -17.29 7.39
C ARG A 227 7.40 -16.22 7.10
N THR A 228 6.14 -16.58 7.28
CA THR A 228 4.99 -15.67 7.23
C THR A 228 5.19 -14.51 8.21
N VAL A 229 4.61 -13.34 7.96
CA VAL A 229 4.73 -12.20 8.88
C VAL A 229 4.20 -12.60 10.26
N ALA A 230 3.16 -13.41 10.29
CA ALA A 230 2.62 -13.94 11.53
C ALA A 230 3.59 -14.90 12.25
N GLU A 231 4.37 -15.72 11.54
CA GLU A 231 5.49 -16.47 12.13
C GLU A 231 6.59 -15.52 12.63
N ARG A 232 6.92 -14.44 11.90
CA ARG A 232 7.92 -13.44 12.34
C ARG A 232 7.49 -12.71 13.60
N PHE A 233 6.19 -12.54 13.80
CA PHE A 233 5.62 -11.94 15.00
C PHE A 233 5.30 -12.95 16.10
N ASN A 234 5.72 -14.22 15.95
CA ASN A 234 5.41 -15.31 16.88
C ASN A 234 3.90 -15.51 17.16
N LEU A 235 3.02 -15.09 16.23
CA LEU A 235 1.57 -15.15 16.41
C LEU A 235 1.02 -16.58 16.47
N GLY A 236 1.82 -17.60 16.10
CA GLY A 236 1.45 -19.02 16.14
C GLY A 236 2.34 -19.91 17.00
N SER A 237 3.42 -19.40 17.62
CA SER A 237 4.43 -20.25 18.29
C SER A 237 4.16 -20.56 19.76
N SER A 238 3.02 -20.16 20.33
CA SER A 238 2.78 -20.31 21.78
C SER A 238 1.98 -21.57 22.16
N ARG A 239 2.23 -22.74 21.56
CA ARG A 239 1.69 -24.02 22.07
C ARG A 239 2.62 -25.20 21.78
N THR A 240 3.82 -25.18 22.35
CA THR A 240 4.46 -26.46 22.73
C THR A 240 3.87 -26.87 24.08
N PRO A 241 3.29 -28.08 24.24
CA PRO A 241 2.60 -28.49 25.47
C PRO A 241 3.45 -28.55 26.75
N ASP A 242 4.78 -28.47 26.66
CA ASP A 242 5.65 -28.93 27.75
C ASP A 242 6.29 -27.84 28.65
N HIS A 243 5.87 -26.57 28.54
CA HIS A 243 6.34 -25.53 29.48
C HIS A 243 5.19 -24.66 30.02
N SER A 244 4.62 -25.09 31.15
CA SER A 244 3.47 -24.43 31.82
C SER A 244 3.72 -23.01 32.31
N ASP A 245 4.97 -22.57 32.38
CA ASP A 245 5.34 -21.33 33.08
C ASP A 245 5.74 -20.19 32.14
N ALA A 246 6.21 -20.49 30.92
CA ALA A 246 6.60 -19.47 29.93
C ALA A 246 5.38 -18.75 29.33
N GLY A 247 4.24 -19.44 29.17
CA GLY A 247 3.02 -18.86 28.63
C GLY A 247 2.34 -17.83 29.53
N LYS A 248 2.51 -17.94 30.85
CA LYS A 248 1.92 -17.02 31.83
C LYS A 248 2.56 -15.64 31.78
N ALA A 249 3.88 -15.57 31.60
CA ALA A 249 4.61 -14.30 31.54
C ALA A 249 4.25 -13.47 30.29
N ALA A 250 4.20 -14.12 29.12
CA ALA A 250 3.80 -13.47 27.87
C ALA A 250 2.32 -13.06 27.87
N GLY A 251 1.44 -13.90 28.44
CA GLY A 251 0.02 -13.58 28.63
C GLY A 251 -0.19 -12.39 29.55
N GLN A 252 0.57 -12.29 30.65
CA GLN A 252 0.48 -11.17 31.59
C GLN A 252 0.98 -9.85 30.99
N GLN A 253 2.05 -9.87 30.19
CA GLN A 253 2.53 -8.67 29.49
C GLN A 253 1.49 -8.14 28.48
N LEU A 254 0.81 -9.04 27.78
CA LEU A 254 -0.22 -8.67 26.83
C LEU A 254 -1.51 -8.19 27.53
N LEU A 255 -1.83 -8.77 28.70
CA LEU A 255 -2.93 -8.31 29.54
C LEU A 255 -2.66 -6.90 30.11
N ASN A 256 -1.44 -6.63 30.57
CA ASN A 256 -1.04 -5.31 31.10
C ASN A 256 -1.08 -4.22 30.02
N LEU A 257 -0.76 -4.57 28.76
CA LEU A 257 -0.93 -3.68 27.61
C LEU A 257 -2.41 -3.41 27.26
N LEU A 258 -3.32 -4.33 27.60
CA LEU A 258 -4.75 -4.22 27.30
C LEU A 258 -5.55 -3.51 28.40
N THR A 259 -5.13 -3.65 29.66
CA THR A 259 -5.81 -3.02 30.81
C THR A 259 -5.39 -1.58 31.04
N GLY A 260 -4.38 -1.07 30.32
CA GLY A 260 -3.93 0.32 30.47
C GLY A 260 -3.40 0.62 31.87
N ALA A 261 -2.87 -0.39 32.58
CA ALA A 261 -2.26 -0.19 33.87
C ALA A 261 -0.99 0.67 33.69
N GLU A 262 -1.11 1.95 34.03
CA GLU A 262 0.00 2.90 34.01
C GLU A 262 1.08 2.43 34.99
N VAL A 263 2.22 1.98 34.45
CA VAL A 263 3.44 1.85 35.23
C VAL A 263 3.94 3.26 35.51
N ALA A 264 3.96 3.64 36.80
CA ALA A 264 4.38 4.95 37.28
C ALA A 264 5.73 5.38 36.68
N PRO A 265 5.89 6.66 36.28
CA PRO A 265 7.08 7.13 35.61
C PRO A 265 8.27 7.20 36.58
N VAL A 266 9.31 6.43 36.30
CA VAL A 266 10.65 6.66 36.85
C VAL A 266 11.21 7.91 36.17
N ALA A 267 11.49 8.93 36.99
CA ALA A 267 12.01 10.23 36.59
C ALA A 267 13.25 10.11 35.69
N LYS A 268 13.25 10.86 34.57
CA LYS A 268 14.47 11.14 33.81
C LYS A 268 14.58 12.63 33.49
N THR A 269 15.79 13.07 33.74
CA THR A 269 16.41 14.38 33.69
C THR A 269 16.35 15.00 32.29
N SER A 270 16.13 16.31 32.26
CA SER A 270 16.10 17.18 31.10
C SER A 270 17.50 17.50 30.55
N ALA A 271 17.60 17.63 29.23
CA ALA A 271 18.61 18.41 28.53
C ALA A 271 18.05 18.94 27.18
N PRO A 272 18.53 20.08 26.67
CA PRO A 272 17.73 20.96 25.81
C PRO A 272 18.04 20.91 24.31
N GLY A 273 16.99 21.12 23.51
CA GLY A 273 16.90 22.10 22.41
C GLY A 273 17.89 22.03 21.25
N VAL A 274 17.40 21.59 20.08
CA VAL A 274 17.95 21.97 18.77
C VAL A 274 16.78 22.39 17.87
N GLN A 275 16.87 23.61 17.35
CA GLN A 275 15.96 24.24 16.38
C GLN A 275 15.88 23.42 15.08
N ALA A 276 14.68 23.24 14.57
CA ALA A 276 14.42 22.77 13.21
C ALA A 276 14.08 23.99 12.35
N ASP A 277 14.94 24.29 11.38
CA ASP A 277 14.72 25.31 10.37
C ASP A 277 13.65 24.89 9.35
N ALA A 278 12.92 25.92 8.92
CA ALA A 278 11.86 25.89 7.94
C ALA A 278 12.35 25.43 6.55
N TRP A 279 11.61 24.51 5.94
CA TRP A 279 11.72 24.22 4.51
C TRP A 279 10.45 24.73 3.82
N GLN A 280 10.59 25.84 3.11
CA GLN A 280 9.60 26.33 2.16
C GLN A 280 9.65 25.45 0.90
N SER A 281 8.51 24.86 0.55
CA SER A 281 8.33 24.09 -0.68
C SER A 281 8.24 25.04 -1.87
N HIS A 282 9.25 25.00 -2.74
CA HIS A 282 9.17 25.52 -4.10
C HIS A 282 8.75 24.35 -4.99
N GLU A 283 7.44 24.15 -5.14
CA GLU A 283 6.88 23.28 -6.17
C GLU A 283 6.86 24.06 -7.48
N ASP A 284 7.65 23.61 -8.46
CA ASP A 284 7.20 23.41 -9.83
C ASP A 284 8.35 22.90 -10.71
N GLN A 285 7.99 22.08 -11.70
CA GLN A 285 8.75 21.81 -12.93
C GLN A 285 9.66 20.56 -12.97
N TRP A 286 9.06 19.37 -13.02
CA TRP A 286 9.62 18.15 -13.65
C TRP A 286 8.42 17.39 -14.26
N TYR A 287 8.25 17.14 -15.57
CA TYR A 287 9.13 16.58 -16.60
C TYR A 287 8.58 16.87 -18.02
N PRO A 288 9.43 16.90 -19.07
CA PRO A 288 9.04 16.53 -20.42
C PRO A 288 9.24 15.02 -20.67
N GLN A 289 8.43 14.50 -21.59
CA GLN A 289 8.34 13.13 -22.07
C GLN A 289 9.70 12.53 -22.49
N GLY A 290 9.96 11.27 -22.10
CA GLY A 290 10.98 10.45 -22.75
C GLY A 290 11.61 9.36 -21.86
N ALA A 291 11.33 8.10 -22.20
CA ALA A 291 12.13 6.91 -21.88
C ALA A 291 12.40 6.59 -20.39
N TRP A 292 11.59 5.71 -19.82
CA TRP A 292 11.97 4.87 -18.67
C TRP A 292 12.99 3.81 -19.10
N GLN A 293 14.15 4.25 -19.59
CA GLN A 293 15.31 3.41 -19.89
C GLN A 293 16.38 3.76 -18.87
N TRP A 294 16.26 3.18 -17.68
CA TRP A 294 17.32 3.24 -16.68
C TRP A 294 18.48 2.38 -17.19
N ASN A 295 19.55 3.01 -17.71
CA ASN A 295 20.76 2.33 -18.15
C ASN A 295 21.32 1.45 -17.02
N SER A 296 21.25 0.13 -17.21
CA SER A 296 21.81 -0.88 -16.30
C SER A 296 23.34 -1.05 -16.44
N GLU A 297 24.00 -0.25 -17.28
CA GLU A 297 25.45 -0.30 -17.47
C GLU A 297 26.20 0.55 -16.43
N ARG A 298 26.42 -0.03 -15.25
CA ARG A 298 27.67 0.11 -14.48
C ARG A 298 27.65 -0.81 -13.26
N ASN A 299 28.23 -1.99 -13.41
CA ASN A 299 28.60 -2.86 -12.30
C ASN A 299 30.13 -2.87 -12.16
N PRO A 300 30.73 -2.12 -11.20
CA PRO A 300 32.14 -2.24 -10.89
C PRO A 300 32.31 -3.21 -9.71
N ARG A 301 32.15 -4.51 -9.97
CA ARG A 301 32.58 -5.56 -9.04
C ARG A 301 33.35 -6.64 -9.79
N ASP A 302 34.51 -6.24 -10.29
CA ASP A 302 35.63 -7.17 -10.45
C ASP A 302 36.88 -6.55 -9.85
N ARG A 303 37.17 -6.94 -8.61
CA ARG A 303 38.46 -6.66 -7.97
C ARG A 303 38.92 -7.91 -7.20
N ARG A 304 40.01 -8.47 -7.74
CA ARG A 304 41.09 -9.23 -7.09
C ARG A 304 40.90 -10.74 -6.91
N LYS A 305 41.33 -11.49 -7.93
CA LYS A 305 42.29 -12.58 -7.71
C LYS A 305 43.68 -12.06 -8.07
N GLY A 306 44.58 -12.11 -7.09
CA GLY A 306 45.99 -11.76 -7.29
C GLY A 306 46.77 -12.97 -7.78
N GLU A 307 47.43 -12.80 -8.92
CA GLU A 307 48.65 -13.55 -9.26
C GLU A 307 49.70 -12.53 -9.66
N GLY A 308 50.75 -12.43 -8.84
CA GLY A 308 51.90 -11.58 -9.09
C GLY A 308 52.99 -12.36 -9.81
N LYS A 309 53.33 -11.96 -11.04
CA LYS A 309 54.67 -12.09 -11.59
C LYS A 309 55.04 -10.76 -12.25
N GLY A 310 56.15 -10.20 -11.80
CA GLY A 310 56.53 -8.82 -12.05
C GLY A 310 57.16 -8.58 -13.41
N VAL A 311 57.22 -7.31 -13.80
CA VAL A 311 58.23 -6.73 -14.69
C VAL A 311 58.45 -5.28 -14.25
N GLN A 312 59.73 -4.92 -14.13
CA GLN A 312 60.24 -3.58 -13.89
C GLN A 312 59.90 -2.64 -15.05
N GLY A 313 59.50 -1.40 -14.74
CA GLY A 313 59.36 -0.34 -15.75
C GLY A 313 59.33 1.03 -15.11
N LYS A 314 60.51 1.66 -14.99
CA LYS A 314 60.67 3.07 -14.63
C LYS A 314 60.17 3.95 -15.78
N SER A 315 59.31 4.93 -15.50
CA SER A 315 59.27 6.17 -16.28
C SER A 315 58.67 7.31 -15.46
N LYS A 316 59.52 8.29 -15.16
CA LYS A 316 59.18 9.61 -14.63
C LYS A 316 58.54 10.43 -15.75
N GLY A 317 57.38 11.02 -15.51
CA GLY A 317 56.71 11.94 -16.43
C GLY A 317 56.01 13.04 -15.67
N ARG A 318 56.69 14.19 -15.58
CA ARG A 318 56.30 15.41 -14.88
C ARG A 318 55.51 16.26 -15.87
N GLY A 319 54.25 16.61 -15.58
CA GLY A 319 53.43 17.46 -16.45
C GLY A 319 52.49 18.35 -15.64
N LYS A 320 52.93 19.59 -15.38
CA LYS A 320 52.08 20.68 -14.89
C LYS A 320 51.31 21.25 -16.08
N GLY A 321 49.98 21.27 -16.02
CA GLY A 321 49.12 22.01 -16.93
C GLY A 321 48.21 22.96 -16.15
N LYS A 322 48.38 24.27 -16.40
CA LYS A 322 47.62 25.39 -15.85
C LYS A 322 46.43 25.73 -16.76
N SER A 323 45.36 26.23 -16.13
CA SER A 323 44.52 27.37 -16.53
C SER A 323 43.78 27.38 -17.88
N SER A 324 42.45 27.43 -17.77
CA SER A 324 41.49 28.32 -18.47
C SER A 324 40.14 28.10 -17.76
N LYS A 325 39.42 29.01 -17.10
CA LYS A 325 39.11 30.45 -17.23
C LYS A 325 38.55 30.83 -18.61
N GLY A 326 37.25 30.58 -18.79
CA GLY A 326 36.35 31.20 -19.77
C GLY A 326 34.98 31.30 -19.08
N GLU A 327 34.60 32.51 -18.68
CA GLU A 327 33.74 33.43 -19.43
C GLU A 327 32.25 33.19 -19.14
N SER A 328 31.82 33.91 -18.12
CA SER A 328 30.47 34.37 -17.84
C SER A 328 29.84 35.04 -19.06
N LYS A 329 28.66 34.57 -19.47
CA LYS A 329 27.72 35.32 -20.31
C LYS A 329 26.47 35.65 -19.49
N GLU A 330 26.08 36.91 -19.63
CA GLU A 330 25.00 37.62 -18.97
C GLU A 330 23.61 36.98 -19.16
N PRO A 331 22.67 37.23 -18.22
CA PRO A 331 21.29 36.78 -18.36
C PRO A 331 20.51 37.67 -19.32
N ARG A 332 19.71 37.01 -20.16
CA ARG A 332 18.79 37.60 -21.13
C ARG A 332 17.55 38.09 -20.38
N GLU A 333 17.31 39.40 -20.42
CA GLU A 333 16.09 40.06 -19.95
C GLU A 333 14.87 39.54 -20.74
N TRP A 334 13.80 39.21 -20.02
CA TRP A 334 12.48 38.94 -20.57
C TRP A 334 11.60 40.18 -20.34
N PRO A 335 10.80 40.61 -21.33
CA PRO A 335 9.94 41.78 -21.19
C PRO A 335 8.72 41.47 -20.32
N GLU A 336 8.36 42.45 -19.48
CA GLU A 336 7.11 42.49 -18.72
C GLU A 336 5.91 42.59 -19.70
N PRO A 337 4.84 41.82 -19.50
CA PRO A 337 3.58 42.09 -20.17
C PRO A 337 2.82 43.22 -19.47
N GLU A 338 2.62 44.30 -20.21
CA GLU A 338 1.69 45.38 -19.95
C GLU A 338 0.28 44.83 -19.69
N GLY A 339 -0.35 45.32 -18.61
CA GLY A 339 -1.78 45.13 -18.39
C GLY A 339 -2.62 45.94 -19.38
N PRO A 340 -3.94 45.71 -19.38
CA PRO A 340 -4.79 46.88 -19.33
C PRO A 340 -5.80 46.86 -18.18
N GLU A 341 -6.06 48.09 -17.79
CA GLU A 341 -6.82 48.62 -16.68
C GLU A 341 -8.33 48.32 -16.75
N GLU A 342 -8.92 48.29 -15.55
CA GLU A 342 -10.20 48.86 -15.11
C GLU A 342 -11.45 48.84 -16.02
N HIS A 343 -12.57 48.37 -15.46
CA HIS A 343 -13.71 49.25 -15.14
C HIS A 343 -14.86 48.55 -14.40
N GLY A 344 -15.39 49.26 -13.38
CA GLY A 344 -16.76 49.14 -12.87
C GLY A 344 -16.96 48.10 -11.76
N GLY A 345 -17.16 48.45 -10.49
CA GLY A 345 -17.99 49.54 -9.98
C GLY A 345 -19.36 48.98 -9.63
N GLY A 346 -19.64 48.77 -8.34
CA GLY A 346 -20.92 48.24 -7.88
C GLY A 346 -20.95 47.92 -6.38
N ASP A 347 -21.07 48.99 -5.58
CA ASP A 347 -21.59 48.95 -4.21
C ASP A 347 -22.87 48.09 -4.12
N GLU A 348 -23.04 47.33 -3.03
CA GLU A 348 -24.20 47.55 -2.16
C GLU A 348 -24.12 46.78 -0.83
N ARG A 349 -24.58 47.50 0.20
CA ARG A 349 -24.59 47.14 1.61
C ARG A 349 -25.80 46.25 1.93
N GLY A 350 -25.65 45.33 2.89
CA GLY A 350 -26.77 44.68 3.57
C GLY A 350 -26.31 43.67 4.62
N ALA A 351 -26.07 44.11 5.86
CA ALA A 351 -27.05 44.05 6.96
C ALA A 351 -27.37 42.64 7.47
N ASN A 352 -26.83 42.35 8.67
CA ASN A 352 -27.49 41.71 9.82
C ASN A 352 -28.46 40.52 9.58
N GLY A 353 -28.03 39.32 9.97
CA GLY A 353 -28.95 38.18 10.16
C GLY A 353 -28.39 37.11 11.11
N ARG A 354 -28.66 37.24 12.41
CA ARG A 354 -28.43 36.20 13.43
C ARG A 354 -29.20 34.90 13.11
N PRO A 355 -28.66 33.70 13.39
CA PRO A 355 -29.40 32.46 13.19
C PRO A 355 -30.45 32.24 14.30
N ARG A 356 -31.73 32.14 13.91
CA ARG A 356 -32.83 31.70 14.77
C ARG A 356 -32.74 30.18 14.98
N ARG A 357 -32.59 29.79 16.25
CA ARG A 357 -32.77 28.41 16.75
C ARG A 357 -34.18 27.90 16.42
N ARG A 358 -34.29 26.90 15.54
CA ARG A 358 -35.52 26.11 15.38
C ARG A 358 -35.58 25.03 16.48
N ARG A 359 -36.55 25.17 17.39
CA ARG A 359 -36.98 24.15 18.35
C ARG A 359 -37.67 23.00 17.59
N LYS A 360 -37.29 21.75 17.87
CA LYS A 360 -38.01 20.55 17.43
C LYS A 360 -39.30 20.39 18.25
N PRO A 361 -40.46 20.12 17.64
CA PRO A 361 -41.64 19.69 18.38
C PRO A 361 -41.52 18.22 18.80
N LYS A 362 -42.04 17.97 20.00
CA LYS A 362 -42.11 16.70 20.72
C LYS A 362 -43.39 15.98 20.27
N GLY A 363 -43.26 14.99 19.37
CA GLY A 363 -44.37 14.16 18.91
C GLY A 363 -44.55 12.93 19.80
N ARG A 364 -45.70 12.88 20.49
CA ARG A 364 -46.23 11.73 21.23
C ARG A 364 -46.92 10.75 20.28
N GLY A 365 -46.87 9.48 20.64
CA GLY A 365 -48.02 8.57 20.69
C GLY A 365 -48.63 8.08 19.37
N GLY A 366 -48.64 6.77 19.19
CA GLY A 366 -49.42 6.11 18.14
C GLY A 366 -49.13 4.62 18.09
N GLU A 367 -49.63 3.87 19.07
CA GLU A 367 -49.90 2.43 18.91
C GLU A 367 -50.94 2.25 17.80
N ILE A 368 -50.64 1.41 16.81
CA ILE A 368 -51.66 0.80 15.94
C ILE A 368 -51.38 -0.68 15.86
N SER A 369 -52.20 -1.42 16.58
CA SER A 369 -52.51 -2.83 16.41
C SER A 369 -53.22 -3.03 15.06
N ALA A 370 -52.75 -4.01 14.29
CA ALA A 370 -53.47 -4.53 13.14
C ALA A 370 -53.46 -6.06 13.20
N SER A 371 -54.54 -6.60 13.76
CA SER A 371 -55.01 -7.96 13.51
C SER A 371 -56.01 -7.90 12.37
N VAL A 372 -55.70 -8.52 11.23
CA VAL A 372 -56.71 -8.89 10.24
C VAL A 372 -56.45 -10.34 9.84
N THR A 373 -57.41 -11.14 10.27
CA THR A 373 -57.74 -12.49 9.86
C THR A 373 -58.26 -12.46 8.42
N GLU A 374 -57.81 -13.36 7.54
CA GLU A 374 -58.67 -13.86 6.47
C GLU A 374 -58.23 -15.25 6.02
N GLN A 375 -59.25 -15.99 5.54
CA GLN A 375 -59.37 -17.44 5.37
C GLN A 375 -58.63 -17.99 4.14
#